data_AF-A0A434VYC5-F1
#
_entry.id   AF-A0A434VYC5-F1
#
_cell.length_a   1.000
_cell.length_b   1.000
_cell.length_c   1.000
_cell.angle_alpha   90.00
_cell.angle_beta   90.00
_cell.angle_gamma   90.00
#
_symmetry.space_group_name_H-M   'P 1'
#
loop_
_entity.id
_entity.type
_entity.pdbx_description
1 polymer ?
#
loop_
_entity_poly.entity_id
_entity_poly.type
_entity_poly.pdbx_seq_one_letter_code
_entity_poly.pdbx_strand_id
1 'polypeptide(L)'
;AAIAKMKDGVRIINCARGGLVVEADLVAALKSGKVAGAGIDVFEVEPAENNPLFGMENVVATPHLGASTTEAQENVALQVAEQMSDYLIKGAVSNAINMPSITAEEAPRLKPFVKLAEVLGAFVGQVTEDPIKEVEILFDGSTATMNTRALVSAALAGLIRPQVSDVNMVSAPIMVKERGIIVAEVKRDKSGVFDGYIKLTVTTEHMTRSIAGTCFSDHKPRFIQIKGINLDAEVGQHMLYTTNADAPGIIGLLGTVCGENGVNIANFQLGRNRPGGDAIALLYLDAPFPEKVLDQLRAHESIDSAKPLRFDVGSE
;
A
#
# COMPACT_ATOMS: atom_id res chain seq x y z
N ALA A 1 13.78 29.05 24.74
CA ALA A 1 13.05 28.98 26.05
C ALA A 1 13.49 27.83 26.97
N ALA A 2 13.75 26.62 26.46
CA ALA A 2 14.15 25.47 27.29
C ALA A 2 15.52 25.66 27.98
N ILE A 3 16.53 26.18 27.26
CA ILE A 3 17.88 26.41 27.80
C ILE A 3 17.88 27.36 29.01
N ALA A 4 17.02 28.39 29.00
CA ALA A 4 16.93 29.34 30.11
C ALA A 4 16.51 28.69 31.43
N LYS A 5 15.73 27.59 31.38
CA LYS A 5 15.27 26.85 32.57
C LYS A 5 16.32 25.90 33.13
N MET A 6 17.42 25.65 32.41
CA MET A 6 18.49 24.77 32.88
C MET A 6 19.28 25.43 34.02
N LYS A 7 20.07 24.65 34.75
CA LYS A 7 21.03 25.20 35.72
C LYS A 7 22.10 26.02 35.00
N ASP A 8 22.61 27.06 35.66
CA ASP A 8 23.74 27.83 35.14
C ASP A 8 25.00 26.95 35.11
N GLY A 9 25.79 27.08 34.04
CA GLY A 9 27.00 26.29 33.83
C GLY A 9 26.75 24.84 33.39
N VAL A 10 25.55 24.51 32.92
CA VAL A 10 25.23 23.18 32.38
C VAL A 10 26.07 22.87 31.12
N ARG A 11 26.28 21.58 30.82
CA ARG A 11 26.84 21.12 29.55
C ARG A 11 25.76 20.39 28.74
N ILE A 12 25.72 20.63 27.44
CA ILE A 12 24.72 20.04 26.54
C ILE A 12 25.41 19.12 25.54
N ILE A 13 24.91 17.89 25.38
CA ILE A 13 25.41 16.94 24.39
C ILE A 13 24.27 16.59 23.44
N ASN A 14 24.49 16.72 22.13
CA ASN A 14 23.57 16.24 21.10
C ASN A 14 24.31 15.39 20.06
N CYS A 15 24.16 14.07 20.19
CA CYS A 15 24.60 13.08 19.20
C CYS A 15 23.40 12.27 18.68
N ALA A 16 22.20 12.87 18.67
CA ALA A 16 20.96 12.16 18.36
C ALA A 16 20.37 12.59 17.00
N ARG A 17 19.84 13.81 16.89
CA ARG A 17 19.33 14.37 15.63
C ARG A 17 19.59 15.87 15.56
N GLY A 18 19.86 16.36 14.34
CA GLY A 18 19.84 17.77 14.01
C GLY A 18 18.52 18.44 14.39
N GLY A 19 18.58 19.70 14.82
CA GLY A 19 17.39 20.49 15.16
C GLY A 19 16.74 20.17 16.53
N LEU A 20 17.19 19.16 17.28
CA LEU A 20 16.71 18.92 18.66
C LEU A 20 17.09 20.06 19.61
N VAL A 21 18.24 20.68 19.38
CA VAL A 21 18.69 21.89 20.05
C VAL A 21 18.74 22.99 19.01
N VAL A 22 18.03 24.08 19.25
CA VAL A 22 18.07 25.27 18.38
C VAL A 22 19.48 25.87 18.47
N GLU A 23 20.24 25.77 17.38
CA GLU A 23 21.68 26.08 17.37
C GLU A 23 21.95 27.55 17.71
N ALA A 24 21.11 28.48 17.23
CA ALA A 24 21.21 29.90 17.54
C ALA A 24 21.03 30.18 19.05
N ASP A 25 20.07 29.52 19.70
CA ASP A 25 19.84 29.64 21.14
C ASP A 25 21.04 29.07 21.92
N LEU A 26 21.63 27.97 21.43
CA LEU A 26 22.81 27.36 22.04
C LEU A 26 24.03 28.28 21.96
N VAL A 27 24.28 28.89 20.79
CA VAL A 27 25.35 29.89 20.59
C VAL A 27 25.20 31.05 21.58
N ALA A 28 23.99 31.61 21.72
CA ALA A 28 23.72 32.69 22.66
C ALA A 28 23.96 32.24 24.11
N ALA A 29 23.52 31.04 24.48
CA ALA A 29 23.69 30.50 25.82
C ALA A 29 25.16 30.23 26.18
N LEU A 30 25.94 29.73 25.24
CA LEU A 30 27.39 29.52 25.37
C LEU A 30 28.11 30.86 25.56
N LYS A 31 27.79 31.88 24.75
CA LYS A 31 28.36 33.23 24.87
C LYS A 31 28.01 33.90 26.19
N SER A 32 26.79 33.69 26.69
CA SER A 32 26.33 34.26 27.97
C SER A 32 26.89 33.56 29.22
N GLY A 33 27.54 32.39 29.07
CA GLY A 33 27.97 31.55 30.18
C GLY A 33 26.84 30.73 30.84
N LYS A 34 25.59 30.85 30.37
CA LYS A 34 24.47 30.01 30.81
C LYS A 34 24.78 28.52 30.59
N VAL A 35 25.37 28.20 29.44
CA VAL A 35 25.89 26.87 29.11
C VAL A 35 27.42 26.94 29.16
N ALA A 36 28.03 26.09 29.99
CA ALA A 36 29.48 26.07 30.15
C ALA A 36 30.19 25.42 28.96
N GLY A 37 29.54 24.53 28.22
CA GLY A 37 30.07 23.94 27.00
C GLY A 37 29.08 22.98 26.31
N ALA A 38 29.40 22.59 25.08
CA ALA A 38 28.58 21.68 24.30
C ALA A 38 29.39 20.62 23.54
N GLY A 39 28.81 19.44 23.36
CA GLY A 39 29.31 18.38 22.47
C GLY A 39 28.26 18.07 21.41
N ILE A 40 28.55 18.33 20.13
CA ILE A 40 27.57 18.26 19.05
C ILE A 40 28.12 17.39 17.92
N ASP A 41 27.40 16.31 17.59
CA ASP A 41 27.74 15.43 16.46
C ASP A 41 26.83 15.63 15.25
N VAL A 42 25.66 16.24 15.45
CA VAL A 42 24.60 16.36 14.43
C VAL A 42 24.11 17.80 14.33
N PHE A 43 23.79 18.24 13.11
CA PHE A 43 23.43 19.62 12.81
C PHE A 43 22.08 19.71 12.10
N GLU A 44 21.39 20.85 12.22
CA GLU A 44 20.09 21.06 11.55
C GLU A 44 20.21 20.95 10.02
N VAL A 45 21.31 21.45 9.46
CA VAL A 45 21.65 21.31 8.04
C VAL A 45 23.00 20.59 7.93
N GLU A 46 23.01 19.49 7.19
CA GLU A 46 24.20 18.71 6.88
C GLU A 46 24.37 18.58 5.34
N PRO A 47 25.60 18.72 4.79
CA PRO A 47 26.88 18.93 5.49
C PRO A 47 26.99 20.30 6.17
N ALA A 48 27.42 20.30 7.44
CA ALA A 48 27.58 21.52 8.21
C ALA A 48 28.96 22.14 7.93
N GLU A 49 29.05 22.98 6.90
CA GLU A 49 30.33 23.61 6.50
C GLU A 49 30.61 24.92 7.25
N ASN A 50 29.57 25.70 7.56
CA ASN A 50 29.68 27.05 8.13
C ASN A 50 28.76 27.24 9.35
N ASN A 51 28.94 26.41 10.39
CA ASN A 51 28.11 26.48 11.60
C ASN A 51 28.67 27.50 12.62
N PRO A 52 27.84 28.38 13.22
CA PRO A 52 28.29 29.35 14.22
C PRO A 52 28.83 28.75 15.52
N LEU A 53 28.61 27.45 15.76
CA LEU A 53 29.22 26.71 16.87
C LEU A 53 30.70 26.38 16.61
N PHE A 54 31.15 26.40 15.35
CA PHE A 54 32.55 26.11 15.01
C PHE A 54 33.48 27.22 15.48
N GLY A 55 34.63 26.83 16.03
CA GLY A 55 35.63 27.75 16.57
C GLY A 55 35.31 28.29 17.97
N MET A 56 34.18 27.93 18.58
CA MET A 56 33.93 28.21 19.99
C MET A 56 34.79 27.30 20.88
N GLU A 57 35.61 27.88 21.75
CA GLU A 57 36.55 27.11 22.60
C GLU A 57 35.87 26.10 23.53
N ASN A 58 34.62 26.36 23.91
CA ASN A 58 33.83 25.50 24.79
C ASN A 58 32.89 24.55 24.04
N VAL A 59 33.12 24.34 22.73
CA VAL A 59 32.35 23.40 21.91
C VAL A 59 33.27 22.33 21.33
N VAL A 60 32.86 21.08 21.48
CA VAL A 60 33.41 19.95 20.73
C VAL A 60 32.41 19.57 19.66
N ALA A 61 32.84 19.59 18.40
CA ALA A 61 32.01 19.25 17.26
C ALA A 61 32.64 18.08 16.48
N THR A 62 31.82 17.11 16.10
CA THR A 62 32.20 15.99 15.23
C THR A 62 31.24 15.88 14.05
N PRO A 63 31.69 15.46 12.86
CA PRO A 63 30.87 15.44 11.65
C PRO A 63 30.04 14.14 11.53
N HIS A 64 29.00 14.00 12.36
CA HIS A 64 28.05 12.88 12.34
C HIS A 64 28.72 11.50 12.43
N LEU A 65 29.61 11.35 13.40
CA LEU A 65 30.44 10.17 13.60
C LEU A 65 29.81 9.10 14.52
N GLY A 66 28.61 9.33 15.05
CA GLY A 66 27.97 8.44 16.03
C GLY A 66 27.89 6.97 15.61
N ALA A 67 27.78 6.66 14.31
CA ALA A 67 27.78 5.30 13.76
C ALA A 67 29.00 5.00 12.86
N SER A 68 30.00 5.89 12.82
CA SER A 68 31.19 5.76 11.98
C SER A 68 32.29 4.94 12.67
N THR A 69 31.95 3.75 13.16
CA THR A 69 32.90 2.78 13.72
C THR A 69 32.91 1.50 12.89
N THR A 70 34.04 0.80 12.85
CA THR A 70 34.18 -0.46 12.10
C THR A 70 33.16 -1.49 12.59
N GLU A 71 32.98 -1.60 13.91
CA GLU A 71 32.06 -2.53 14.54
C GLU A 71 30.60 -2.22 14.19
N ALA A 72 30.20 -0.94 14.16
CA ALA A 72 28.85 -0.56 13.77
C ALA A 72 28.59 -0.86 12.30
N GLN A 73 29.54 -0.54 11.42
CA GLN A 73 29.43 -0.82 9.99
C GLN A 73 29.39 -2.32 9.69
N GLU A 74 30.20 -3.14 10.38
CA GLU A 74 30.18 -4.60 10.24
C GLU A 74 28.83 -5.18 10.69
N ASN A 75 28.32 -4.77 11.85
CA ASN A 75 27.03 -5.22 12.34
C ASN A 75 25.87 -4.84 11.41
N VAL A 76 25.87 -3.61 10.87
CA VAL A 76 24.88 -3.17 9.89
C VAL A 76 24.99 -3.98 8.60
N ALA A 77 26.20 -4.23 8.11
CA ALA A 77 26.42 -5.01 6.90
C ALA A 77 25.91 -6.45 7.06
N LEU A 78 26.25 -7.11 8.17
CA LEU A 78 25.74 -8.45 8.49
C LEU A 78 24.22 -8.46 8.61
N GLN A 79 23.65 -7.52 9.36
CA GLN A 79 22.20 -7.42 9.53
C GLN A 79 21.46 -7.26 8.20
N VAL A 80 21.94 -6.38 7.31
CA VAL A 80 21.33 -6.18 5.99
C VAL A 80 21.50 -7.42 5.12
N ALA A 81 22.68 -8.06 5.12
CA ALA A 81 22.93 -9.27 4.36
C ALA A 81 22.01 -10.44 4.81
N GLU A 82 21.84 -10.63 6.12
CA GLU A 82 20.94 -11.63 6.68
C GLU A 82 19.47 -11.35 6.32
N GLN A 83 19.02 -10.10 6.45
CA GLN A 83 17.66 -9.70 6.07
C GLN A 83 17.38 -9.93 4.58
N MET A 84 18.35 -9.61 3.71
CA MET A 84 18.24 -9.87 2.28
C MET A 84 18.19 -11.37 1.97
N SER A 85 19.04 -12.17 2.63
CA SER A 85 19.05 -13.62 2.49
C SER A 85 17.72 -14.25 2.93
N ASP A 86 17.22 -13.88 4.11
CA ASP A 86 15.95 -14.38 4.63
C ASP A 86 14.76 -13.99 3.75
N TYR A 87 14.74 -12.78 3.20
CA TYR A 87 13.72 -12.36 2.25
C TYR A 87 13.76 -13.17 0.96
N LEU A 88 14.93 -13.28 0.33
CA LEU A 88 15.07 -13.93 -0.98
C LEU A 88 14.85 -15.44 -0.91
N ILE A 89 15.24 -16.09 0.19
CA ILE A 89 15.14 -17.54 0.35
C ILE A 89 13.81 -17.97 0.98
N LYS A 90 13.37 -17.26 2.04
CA LYS A 90 12.21 -17.67 2.87
C LYS A 90 11.00 -16.74 2.72
N GLY A 91 11.16 -15.57 2.11
CA GLY A 91 10.11 -14.55 2.02
C GLY A 91 9.86 -13.79 3.33
N ALA A 92 10.73 -13.93 4.34
CA ALA A 92 10.59 -13.22 5.60
C ALA A 92 10.93 -11.72 5.42
N VAL A 93 10.18 -10.86 6.09
CA VAL A 93 10.35 -9.41 6.03
C VAL A 93 10.56 -8.91 7.45
N SER A 94 11.68 -8.23 7.70
CA SER A 94 11.96 -7.58 8.98
C SER A 94 12.58 -6.21 8.75
N ASN A 95 12.29 -5.26 9.63
CA ASN A 95 12.78 -3.88 9.58
C ASN A 95 12.56 -3.15 8.23
N ALA A 96 11.60 -3.62 7.43
CA ALA A 96 11.24 -2.96 6.18
C ALA A 96 10.52 -1.64 6.47
N ILE A 97 10.94 -0.58 5.77
CA ILE A 97 10.39 0.77 5.95
C ILE A 97 9.04 0.91 5.24
N ASN A 98 8.80 0.09 4.22
CA ASN A 98 7.66 0.17 3.30
C ASN A 98 6.67 -1.01 3.41
N MET A 99 6.96 -2.00 4.26
CA MET A 99 6.13 -3.19 4.45
C MET A 99 6.16 -3.66 5.91
N PRO A 100 5.03 -4.13 6.47
CA PRO A 100 5.00 -4.74 7.80
C PRO A 100 5.86 -6.01 7.87
N SER A 101 6.33 -6.33 9.07
CA SER A 101 7.12 -7.54 9.30
C SER A 101 6.30 -8.82 9.05
N ILE A 102 6.94 -9.79 8.40
CA ILE A 102 6.39 -11.12 8.07
C ILE A 102 7.42 -12.15 8.48
N THR A 103 7.03 -13.12 9.31
CA THR A 103 7.96 -14.19 9.72
C THR A 103 8.15 -15.21 8.61
N ALA A 104 9.26 -15.96 8.64
CA ALA A 104 9.52 -17.03 7.67
C ALA A 104 8.46 -18.14 7.71
N GLU A 105 7.85 -18.40 8.87
CA GLU A 105 6.79 -19.40 9.04
C GLU A 105 5.47 -18.94 8.41
N GLU A 106 5.16 -17.64 8.53
CA GLU A 106 3.94 -17.06 7.97
C GLU A 106 4.04 -16.83 6.46
N ALA A 107 5.23 -16.49 5.95
CA ALA A 107 5.44 -16.01 4.59
C ALA A 107 4.80 -16.88 3.48
N PRO A 108 4.94 -18.24 3.47
CA PRO A 108 4.35 -19.08 2.43
C PRO A 108 2.82 -18.96 2.35
N ARG A 109 2.16 -18.78 3.49
CA ARG A 109 0.71 -18.66 3.58
C ARG A 109 0.23 -17.22 3.44
N LEU A 110 0.97 -16.26 3.97
CA LEU A 110 0.56 -14.87 4.04
C LEU A 110 0.81 -14.10 2.73
N LYS A 111 1.93 -14.35 2.04
CA LYS A 111 2.33 -13.61 0.84
C LYS A 111 1.28 -13.64 -0.28
N PRO A 112 0.66 -14.79 -0.62
CA PRO A 112 -0.43 -14.83 -1.60
C PRO A 112 -1.62 -13.94 -1.20
N PHE A 113 -2.00 -13.95 0.08
CA PHE A 113 -3.13 -13.17 0.58
C PHE A 113 -2.80 -11.68 0.73
N VAL A 114 -1.54 -11.30 0.97
CA VAL A 114 -1.07 -9.91 0.88
C VAL A 114 -1.25 -9.39 -0.55
N LYS A 115 -0.87 -10.19 -1.55
CA LYS A 115 -1.05 -9.81 -2.95
C LYS A 115 -2.53 -9.71 -3.33
N LEU A 116 -3.34 -10.66 -2.87
CA LEU A 116 -4.79 -10.60 -3.03
C LEU A 116 -5.38 -9.34 -2.40
N ALA A 117 -5.03 -9.02 -1.16
CA ALA A 117 -5.51 -7.83 -0.47
C ALA A 117 -5.13 -6.55 -1.23
N GLU A 118 -3.88 -6.44 -1.69
CA GLU A 118 -3.42 -5.34 -2.55
C GLU A 118 -4.27 -5.23 -3.83
N VAL A 119 -4.52 -6.34 -4.51
CA VAL A 119 -5.33 -6.40 -5.73
C VAL A 119 -6.79 -6.00 -5.48
N LEU A 120 -7.40 -6.48 -4.39
CA LEU A 120 -8.77 -6.11 -4.00
C LEU A 120 -8.87 -4.61 -3.73
N GLY A 121 -7.89 -4.06 -3.00
CA GLY A 121 -7.74 -2.63 -2.79
C GLY A 121 -7.62 -1.88 -4.11
N ALA A 122 -6.66 -2.28 -4.95
CA ALA A 122 -6.39 -1.65 -6.24
C ALA A 122 -7.59 -1.69 -7.19
N PHE A 123 -8.38 -2.78 -7.16
CA PHE A 123 -9.61 -2.86 -7.95
C PHE A 123 -10.52 -1.73 -7.50
N VAL A 124 -10.88 -1.71 -6.21
CA VAL A 124 -11.83 -0.73 -5.67
C VAL A 124 -11.35 0.70 -5.84
N GLY A 125 -10.06 0.96 -5.62
CA GLY A 125 -9.45 2.28 -5.81
C GLY A 125 -9.55 2.80 -7.24
N GLN A 126 -9.40 1.92 -8.24
CA GLN A 126 -9.50 2.30 -9.66
C GLN A 126 -10.95 2.51 -10.10
N VAL A 127 -11.91 1.79 -9.51
CA VAL A 127 -13.32 1.89 -9.90
C VAL A 127 -14.12 2.91 -9.09
N THR A 128 -13.53 3.49 -8.04
CA THR A 128 -14.18 4.47 -7.13
C THR A 128 -13.64 5.86 -7.36
N GLU A 129 -14.51 6.79 -7.76
CA GLU A 129 -14.17 8.19 -8.02
C GLU A 129 -14.58 9.10 -6.85
N ASP A 130 -15.64 8.73 -6.14
CA ASP A 130 -16.16 9.50 -5.01
C ASP A 130 -15.25 9.41 -3.76
N PRO A 131 -15.24 10.44 -2.91
CA PRO A 131 -14.60 10.38 -1.60
C PRO A 131 -15.13 9.21 -0.77
N ILE A 132 -14.21 8.37 -0.29
CA ILE A 132 -14.52 7.22 0.55
C ILE A 132 -14.82 7.70 1.97
N LYS A 133 -15.92 7.24 2.55
CA LYS A 133 -16.30 7.51 3.95
C LYS A 133 -15.87 6.37 4.87
N GLU A 134 -16.03 5.14 4.39
CA GLU A 134 -15.77 3.94 5.18
C GLU A 134 -15.23 2.79 4.30
N VAL A 135 -14.33 2.02 4.90
CA VAL A 135 -13.75 0.79 4.35
C VAL A 135 -13.93 -0.31 5.39
N GLU A 136 -14.67 -1.36 5.04
CA GLU A 136 -14.78 -2.58 5.83
C GLU A 136 -14.00 -3.71 5.16
N ILE A 137 -13.15 -4.38 5.93
CA ILE A 137 -12.38 -5.54 5.48
C ILE A 137 -12.80 -6.75 6.30
N LEU A 138 -13.51 -7.67 5.65
CA LEU A 138 -13.90 -8.96 6.20
C LEU A 138 -12.85 -10.01 5.85
N PHE A 139 -12.34 -10.66 6.89
CA PHE A 139 -11.53 -11.87 6.82
C PHE A 139 -12.36 -13.07 7.26
N ASP A 140 -12.64 -13.99 6.34
CA ASP A 140 -13.42 -15.19 6.58
C ASP A 140 -12.53 -16.43 6.56
N GLY A 141 -12.84 -17.38 7.45
CA GLY A 141 -12.20 -18.68 7.51
C GLY A 141 -10.71 -18.59 7.83
N SER A 142 -9.89 -19.27 7.04
CA SER A 142 -8.44 -19.34 7.24
C SER A 142 -7.73 -17.97 7.19
N THR A 143 -8.33 -16.95 6.57
CA THR A 143 -7.75 -15.60 6.52
C THR A 143 -7.92 -14.83 7.83
N ALA A 144 -8.92 -15.17 8.65
CA ALA A 144 -9.21 -14.49 9.91
C ALA A 144 -8.10 -14.68 10.96
N THR A 145 -7.39 -15.81 10.89
CA THR A 145 -6.31 -16.19 11.82
C THR A 145 -4.91 -15.83 11.31
N MET A 146 -4.80 -15.26 10.11
CA MET A 146 -3.54 -14.75 9.57
C MET A 146 -3.15 -13.42 10.23
N ASN A 147 -1.97 -12.91 9.87
CA ASN A 147 -1.53 -11.55 10.19
C ASN A 147 -2.39 -10.51 9.45
N THR A 148 -3.59 -10.26 9.98
CA THR A 148 -4.58 -9.36 9.35
C THR A 148 -4.11 -7.91 9.30
N ARG A 149 -3.19 -7.50 10.19
CA ARG A 149 -2.57 -6.17 10.13
C ARG A 149 -1.82 -5.96 8.80
N ALA A 150 -1.09 -6.97 8.34
CA ALA A 150 -0.42 -6.93 7.04
C ALA A 150 -1.42 -6.89 5.88
N LEU A 151 -2.50 -7.69 5.97
CA LEU A 151 -3.54 -7.74 4.94
C LEU A 151 -4.33 -6.43 4.84
N VAL A 152 -4.73 -5.83 5.97
CA VAL A 152 -5.37 -4.51 6.03
C VAL A 152 -4.45 -3.47 5.39
N SER A 153 -3.17 -3.46 5.76
CA SER A 153 -2.19 -2.53 5.20
C SER A 153 -2.05 -2.67 3.67
N ALA A 154 -2.06 -3.89 3.15
CA ALA A 154 -2.00 -4.18 1.72
C ALA A 154 -3.26 -3.68 0.99
N ALA A 155 -4.44 -3.98 1.54
CA ALA A 155 -5.71 -3.55 0.97
C ALA A 155 -5.82 -2.03 0.92
N LEU A 156 -5.47 -1.35 2.01
CA LEU A 156 -5.49 0.12 2.07
C LEU A 156 -4.46 0.75 1.12
N ALA A 157 -3.25 0.18 1.04
CA ALA A 157 -2.24 0.66 0.09
C ALA A 157 -2.72 0.53 -1.36
N GLY A 158 -3.29 -0.62 -1.74
CA GLY A 158 -3.90 -0.81 -3.05
C GLY A 158 -5.05 0.17 -3.31
N LEU A 159 -5.90 0.39 -2.31
CA LEU A 159 -7.09 1.25 -2.40
C LEU A 159 -6.75 2.70 -2.75
N ILE A 160 -5.73 3.29 -2.11
CA ILE A 160 -5.43 4.72 -2.27
C ILE A 160 -4.33 5.00 -3.31
N ARG A 161 -3.62 3.97 -3.79
CA ARG A 161 -2.54 4.13 -4.79
C ARG A 161 -2.95 4.87 -6.06
N PRO A 162 -4.16 4.69 -6.62
CA PRO A 162 -4.59 5.47 -7.79
C PRO A 162 -4.70 6.98 -7.52
N GLN A 163 -4.82 7.40 -6.25
CA GLN A 163 -5.05 8.78 -5.85
C GLN A 163 -3.81 9.46 -5.23
N VAL A 164 -2.81 8.68 -4.81
CA VAL A 164 -1.67 9.15 -4.02
C VAL A 164 -0.38 8.50 -4.53
N SER A 165 0.56 9.31 -5.00
CA SER A 165 1.93 8.86 -5.30
C SER A 165 2.64 8.44 -4.01
N ASP A 166 3.57 7.49 -4.10
CA ASP A 166 4.46 7.09 -3.00
C ASP A 166 3.81 6.42 -1.78
N VAL A 167 2.54 5.99 -1.90
CA VAL A 167 1.91 5.16 -0.86
C VAL A 167 2.57 3.78 -0.78
N ASN A 168 2.82 3.32 0.45
CA ASN A 168 3.25 1.97 0.75
C ASN A 168 2.40 1.37 1.90
N MET A 169 2.66 0.12 2.27
CA MET A 169 1.86 -0.59 3.28
C MET A 169 2.00 0.00 4.70
N VAL A 170 3.09 0.70 5.00
CA VAL A 170 3.29 1.36 6.30
C VAL A 170 2.59 2.72 6.35
N SER A 171 2.65 3.48 5.26
CA SER A 171 2.04 4.81 5.20
C SER A 171 0.53 4.79 4.93
N ALA A 172 0.01 3.78 4.22
CA ALA A 172 -1.39 3.74 3.82
C ALA A 172 -2.40 3.82 4.98
N PRO A 173 -2.27 3.05 6.08
CA PRO A 173 -3.21 3.16 7.20
C PRO A 173 -3.22 4.56 7.84
N ILE A 174 -2.07 5.24 7.87
CA ILE A 174 -1.92 6.59 8.43
C ILE A 174 -2.63 7.58 7.50
N MET A 175 -2.33 7.55 6.20
CA MET A 175 -2.93 8.44 5.20
C MET A 175 -4.45 8.28 5.12
N VAL A 176 -4.95 7.04 5.20
CA VAL A 176 -6.40 6.75 5.22
C VAL A 176 -7.06 7.39 6.45
N LYS A 177 -6.44 7.26 7.63
CA LYS A 177 -6.94 7.86 8.87
C LYS A 177 -6.90 9.39 8.84
N GLU A 178 -5.84 9.99 8.30
CA GLU A 178 -5.70 11.44 8.15
C GLU A 178 -6.76 12.02 7.20
N ARG A 179 -7.22 11.24 6.21
CA ARG A 179 -8.35 11.58 5.33
C ARG A 179 -9.72 11.42 6.00
N GLY A 180 -9.77 11.01 7.26
CA GLY A 180 -11.02 10.80 8.00
C GLY A 180 -11.81 9.56 7.55
N ILE A 181 -11.20 8.65 6.81
CA ILE A 181 -11.84 7.42 6.36
C ILE A 181 -11.93 6.45 7.55
N ILE A 182 -13.14 5.97 7.82
CA ILE A 182 -13.38 4.95 8.85
C ILE A 182 -12.91 3.60 8.30
N VAL A 183 -12.09 2.88 9.07
CA VAL A 183 -11.65 1.52 8.71
C VAL A 183 -12.19 0.53 9.74
N ALA A 184 -12.99 -0.42 9.27
CA ALA A 184 -13.51 -1.53 10.05
C ALA A 184 -12.83 -2.83 9.63
N GLU A 185 -12.40 -3.62 10.61
CA GLU A 185 -11.89 -4.97 10.42
C GLU A 185 -12.90 -5.95 11.02
N VAL A 186 -13.35 -6.90 10.22
CA VAL A 186 -14.29 -7.95 10.63
C VAL A 186 -13.62 -9.30 10.45
N LYS A 187 -13.63 -10.12 11.50
CA LYS A 187 -13.14 -11.51 11.46
C LYS A 187 -14.30 -12.45 11.67
N ARG A 188 -14.35 -13.52 10.88
CA ARG A 188 -15.41 -14.52 10.96
C ARG A 188 -14.85 -15.93 10.79
N ASP A 189 -15.42 -16.88 11.52
CA ASP A 189 -15.23 -18.30 11.26
C ASP A 189 -15.65 -18.65 9.82
N LYS A 190 -15.14 -19.78 9.30
CA LYS A 190 -15.37 -20.20 7.93
C LYS A 190 -16.87 -20.22 7.61
N SER A 191 -17.25 -19.48 6.57
CA SER A 191 -18.58 -19.51 6.01
C SER A 191 -18.54 -19.72 4.49
N GLY A 192 -19.54 -20.42 3.96
CA GLY A 192 -19.60 -20.74 2.53
C GLY A 192 -18.62 -21.84 2.11
N VAL A 193 -18.21 -21.79 0.84
CA VAL A 193 -17.50 -22.90 0.16
C VAL A 193 -15.97 -22.77 0.18
N PHE A 194 -15.44 -21.58 0.43
CA PHE A 194 -14.00 -21.32 0.40
C PHE A 194 -13.37 -21.54 1.77
N ASP A 195 -12.14 -22.06 1.81
CA ASP A 195 -11.41 -22.24 3.07
C ASP A 195 -11.05 -20.92 3.74
N GLY A 196 -10.89 -19.86 2.96
CA GLY A 196 -10.85 -18.49 3.45
C GLY A 196 -10.87 -17.49 2.30
N TYR A 197 -11.42 -16.31 2.55
CA TYR A 197 -11.47 -15.24 1.57
C TYR A 197 -11.40 -13.88 2.26
N ILE A 198 -11.01 -12.87 1.49
CA ILE A 198 -11.02 -11.48 1.93
C ILE A 198 -12.14 -10.78 1.16
N LYS A 199 -12.98 -10.03 1.86
CA LYS A 199 -13.99 -9.16 1.25
C LYS A 199 -13.73 -7.72 1.68
N LEU A 200 -13.61 -6.84 0.69
CA LEU A 200 -13.46 -5.40 0.86
C LEU A 200 -14.78 -4.72 0.49
N THR A 201 -15.36 -3.99 1.42
CA THR A 201 -16.55 -3.17 1.21
C THR A 201 -16.16 -1.70 1.37
N VAL A 202 -16.50 -0.88 0.39
CA VAL A 202 -16.25 0.56 0.40
C VAL A 202 -17.56 1.30 0.29
N THR A 203 -17.76 2.25 1.21
CA THR A 203 -18.92 3.12 1.27
C THR A 203 -18.49 4.56 1.00
N THR A 204 -19.21 5.19 0.07
CA THR A 204 -19.08 6.60 -0.33
C THR A 204 -20.38 7.32 0.04
N GLU A 205 -20.53 8.58 -0.39
CA GLU A 205 -21.82 9.27 -0.24
C GLU A 205 -22.94 8.66 -1.08
N HIS A 206 -22.62 8.19 -2.27
CA HIS A 206 -23.62 7.81 -3.28
C HIS A 206 -23.81 6.30 -3.40
N MET A 207 -22.82 5.52 -2.97
CA MET A 207 -22.85 4.07 -3.17
C MET A 207 -22.03 3.30 -2.14
N THR A 208 -22.46 2.06 -1.93
CA THR A 208 -21.66 1.00 -1.30
C THR A 208 -21.35 -0.06 -2.32
N ARG A 209 -20.09 -0.50 -2.39
CA ARG A 209 -19.67 -1.61 -3.24
C ARG A 209 -18.82 -2.59 -2.46
N SER A 210 -18.88 -3.85 -2.86
CA SER A 210 -18.01 -4.86 -2.30
C SER A 210 -17.34 -5.70 -3.38
N ILE A 211 -16.12 -6.12 -3.10
CA ILE A 211 -15.38 -7.14 -3.85
C ILE A 211 -14.87 -8.19 -2.87
N ALA A 212 -14.85 -9.45 -3.29
CA ALA A 212 -14.23 -10.52 -2.54
C ALA A 212 -13.30 -11.34 -3.44
N GLY A 213 -12.28 -11.91 -2.83
CA GLY A 213 -11.35 -12.81 -3.51
C GLY A 213 -10.71 -13.81 -2.56
N THR A 214 -10.08 -14.81 -3.16
CA THR A 214 -9.35 -15.87 -2.46
C THR A 214 -8.08 -16.23 -3.24
N CYS A 215 -7.23 -17.06 -2.65
CA CYS A 215 -6.12 -17.71 -3.34
C CYS A 215 -6.36 -19.22 -3.31
N PHE A 216 -6.29 -19.87 -4.47
CA PHE A 216 -6.37 -21.33 -4.56
C PHE A 216 -4.99 -21.97 -4.33
N SER A 217 -4.88 -23.28 -4.59
CA SER A 217 -3.65 -24.06 -4.41
C SER A 217 -2.49 -23.60 -5.31
N ASP A 218 -2.77 -22.85 -6.38
CA ASP A 218 -1.77 -22.22 -7.25
C ASP A 218 -1.20 -20.92 -6.67
N HIS A 219 -1.67 -20.49 -5.49
CA HIS A 219 -1.29 -19.25 -4.82
C HIS A 219 -1.61 -17.97 -5.61
N LYS A 220 -2.35 -18.05 -6.71
CA LYS A 220 -2.72 -16.90 -7.52
C LYS A 220 -4.02 -16.27 -6.98
N PRO A 221 -4.13 -14.93 -6.94
CA PRO A 221 -5.35 -14.27 -6.53
C PRO A 221 -6.48 -14.51 -7.54
N ARG A 222 -7.69 -14.70 -7.03
CA ARG A 222 -8.93 -14.80 -7.81
C ARG A 222 -10.00 -13.88 -7.25
N PHE A 223 -10.72 -13.20 -8.13
CA PHE A 223 -11.97 -12.55 -7.77
C PHE A 223 -13.09 -13.58 -7.73
N ILE A 224 -13.78 -13.66 -6.59
CA ILE A 224 -14.88 -14.61 -6.38
C ILE A 224 -16.24 -13.91 -6.33
N GLN A 225 -16.25 -12.61 -6.03
CA GLN A 225 -17.48 -11.81 -5.97
C GLN A 225 -17.20 -10.33 -6.26
N ILE A 226 -18.01 -9.69 -7.09
CA ILE A 226 -17.98 -8.24 -7.35
C ILE A 226 -19.42 -7.72 -7.34
N LYS A 227 -19.71 -6.66 -6.56
CA LYS A 227 -21.07 -6.11 -6.41
C LYS A 227 -22.12 -7.19 -6.02
N GLY A 228 -21.71 -8.19 -5.24
CA GLY A 228 -22.58 -9.31 -4.86
C GLY A 228 -22.83 -10.35 -5.96
N ILE A 229 -22.28 -10.16 -7.15
CA ILE A 229 -22.32 -11.12 -8.25
C ILE A 229 -21.15 -12.09 -8.10
N ASN A 230 -21.44 -13.39 -8.06
CA ASN A 230 -20.41 -14.43 -7.98
C ASN A 230 -19.78 -14.65 -9.36
N LEU A 231 -18.48 -14.85 -9.37
CA LEU A 231 -17.66 -15.15 -10.54
C LEU A 231 -16.40 -15.91 -10.11
N ASP A 232 -15.62 -16.40 -11.05
CA ASP A 232 -14.26 -16.90 -10.79
C ASP A 232 -13.34 -16.28 -11.85
N ALA A 233 -12.67 -15.18 -11.50
CA ALA A 233 -11.80 -14.47 -12.43
C ALA A 233 -10.36 -14.44 -11.94
N GLU A 234 -9.46 -14.88 -12.82
CA GLU A 234 -8.04 -14.62 -12.68
C GLU A 234 -7.73 -13.13 -12.82
N VAL A 235 -6.74 -12.68 -12.03
CA VAL A 235 -6.28 -11.29 -12.03
C VAL A 235 -5.10 -11.18 -12.98
N GLY A 236 -5.34 -10.54 -14.12
CA GLY A 236 -4.31 -10.19 -15.09
C GLY A 236 -3.71 -8.80 -14.86
N GLN A 237 -2.56 -8.53 -15.47
CA GLN A 237 -1.94 -7.19 -15.39
C GLN A 237 -2.82 -6.13 -16.06
N HIS A 238 -3.38 -6.44 -17.22
CA HIS A 238 -4.27 -5.58 -17.98
C HIS A 238 -5.66 -6.20 -18.01
N MET A 239 -6.63 -5.49 -17.46
CA MET A 239 -8.01 -5.95 -17.46
C MET A 239 -8.98 -4.88 -17.96
N LEU A 240 -10.12 -5.30 -18.49
CA LEU A 240 -11.26 -4.44 -18.71
C LEU A 240 -12.41 -4.93 -17.82
N TYR A 241 -12.94 -4.02 -17.01
CA TYR A 241 -14.14 -4.26 -16.22
C TYR A 241 -15.31 -3.50 -16.81
N THR A 242 -16.41 -4.20 -17.08
CA THR A 242 -17.67 -3.60 -17.55
C THR A 242 -18.83 -3.95 -16.65
N THR A 243 -19.82 -3.05 -16.62
CA THR A 243 -21.15 -3.29 -16.06
C THR A 243 -22.19 -3.04 -17.13
N ASN A 244 -23.22 -3.89 -17.17
CA ASN A 244 -24.28 -3.83 -18.16
C ASN A 244 -25.51 -4.59 -17.65
N ALA A 245 -26.67 -4.42 -18.30
CA ALA A 245 -27.79 -5.33 -18.12
C ALA A 245 -27.49 -6.72 -18.73
N ASP A 246 -27.99 -7.79 -18.12
CA ASP A 246 -27.92 -9.15 -18.65
C ASP A 246 -28.86 -9.28 -19.87
N ALA A 247 -28.33 -8.98 -21.06
CA ALA A 247 -29.08 -8.96 -22.30
C ALA A 247 -28.40 -9.81 -23.40
N PRO A 248 -29.16 -10.37 -24.35
CA PRO A 248 -28.60 -11.03 -25.52
C PRO A 248 -27.66 -10.10 -26.30
N GLY A 249 -26.54 -10.62 -26.77
CA GLY A 249 -25.61 -9.90 -27.65
C GLY A 249 -24.45 -9.19 -26.96
N ILE A 250 -24.47 -8.98 -25.64
CA ILE A 250 -23.38 -8.29 -24.91
C ILE A 250 -22.01 -8.95 -25.11
N ILE A 251 -21.96 -10.28 -24.98
CA ILE A 251 -20.70 -11.03 -25.16
C ILE A 251 -20.19 -10.87 -26.59
N GLY A 252 -21.09 -10.97 -27.57
CA GLY A 252 -20.76 -10.78 -28.98
C GLY A 252 -20.25 -9.37 -29.26
N LEU A 253 -20.90 -8.35 -28.69
CA LEU A 253 -20.49 -6.95 -28.77
C LEU A 253 -19.06 -6.75 -28.26
N LEU A 254 -18.78 -7.18 -27.02
CA LEU A 254 -17.45 -7.04 -26.42
C LEU A 254 -16.37 -7.76 -27.24
N GLY A 255 -16.64 -9.00 -27.66
CA GLY A 255 -15.73 -9.76 -28.51
C GLY A 255 -15.49 -9.13 -29.88
N THR A 256 -16.55 -8.61 -30.52
CA THR A 256 -16.47 -7.99 -31.85
C THR A 256 -15.69 -6.69 -31.79
N VAL A 257 -16.02 -5.80 -30.86
CA VAL A 257 -15.33 -4.51 -30.70
C VAL A 257 -13.85 -4.71 -30.39
N CYS A 258 -13.50 -5.68 -29.54
CA CYS A 258 -12.10 -6.01 -29.28
C CYS A 258 -11.41 -6.59 -30.53
N GLY A 259 -12.03 -7.57 -31.19
CA GLY A 259 -11.46 -8.24 -32.36
C GLY A 259 -11.23 -7.32 -33.55
N GLU A 260 -12.18 -6.44 -33.87
CA GLU A 260 -12.07 -5.46 -34.96
C GLU A 260 -10.94 -4.45 -34.74
N ASN A 261 -10.61 -4.18 -33.47
CA ASN A 261 -9.54 -3.26 -33.09
C ASN A 261 -8.23 -3.98 -32.74
N GLY A 262 -8.12 -5.29 -33.00
CA GLY A 262 -6.91 -6.07 -32.76
C GLY A 262 -6.55 -6.24 -31.28
N VAL A 263 -7.53 -6.12 -30.37
CA VAL A 263 -7.33 -6.33 -28.93
C VAL A 263 -7.55 -7.81 -28.62
N ASN A 264 -6.48 -8.51 -28.21
CA ASN A 264 -6.59 -9.90 -27.77
C ASN A 264 -7.17 -10.01 -26.36
N ILE A 265 -8.03 -11.02 -26.15
CA ILE A 265 -8.63 -11.36 -24.86
C ILE A 265 -8.09 -12.72 -24.43
N ALA A 266 -7.23 -12.73 -23.42
CA ALA A 266 -6.64 -13.94 -22.84
C ALA A 266 -7.65 -14.74 -22.02
N ASN A 267 -8.55 -14.06 -21.32
CA ASN A 267 -9.61 -14.68 -20.53
C ASN A 267 -10.84 -13.77 -20.47
N PHE A 268 -12.04 -14.36 -20.46
CA PHE A 268 -13.31 -13.65 -20.44
C PHE A 268 -14.20 -14.26 -19.37
N GLN A 269 -14.42 -13.52 -18.28
CA GLN A 269 -15.33 -13.93 -17.21
C GLN A 269 -16.58 -13.07 -17.19
N LEU A 270 -17.74 -13.71 -17.07
CA LEU A 270 -19.03 -13.04 -16.88
C LEU A 270 -19.63 -13.44 -15.54
N GLY A 271 -20.33 -12.51 -14.91
CA GLY A 271 -21.24 -12.79 -13.80
C GLY A 271 -22.54 -12.05 -13.98
N ARG A 272 -23.64 -12.59 -13.44
CA ARG A 272 -24.94 -11.91 -13.35
C ARG A 272 -25.59 -12.14 -11.99
N ASN A 273 -26.38 -11.19 -11.52
CA ASN A 273 -27.11 -11.35 -10.24
C ASN A 273 -28.34 -12.27 -10.40
N ARG A 274 -29.11 -12.07 -11.47
CA ARG A 274 -30.29 -12.87 -11.86
C ARG A 274 -30.49 -12.75 -13.38
N PRO A 275 -31.23 -13.67 -14.02
CA PRO A 275 -31.56 -13.56 -15.43
C PRO A 275 -32.25 -12.21 -15.74
N GLY A 276 -31.73 -11.48 -16.73
CA GLY A 276 -32.24 -10.17 -17.14
C GLY A 276 -31.99 -9.03 -16.13
N GLY A 277 -31.16 -9.26 -15.10
CA GLY A 277 -30.76 -8.25 -14.12
C GLY A 277 -29.46 -7.55 -14.50
N ASP A 278 -28.61 -7.32 -13.51
CA ASP A 278 -27.29 -6.72 -13.72
C ASP A 278 -26.26 -7.81 -14.01
N ALA A 279 -25.35 -7.49 -14.94
CA ALA A 279 -24.21 -8.30 -15.30
C ALA A 279 -22.90 -7.50 -15.22
N ILE A 280 -21.82 -8.24 -15.07
CA ILE A 280 -20.45 -7.75 -15.12
C ILE A 280 -19.66 -8.60 -16.11
N ALA A 281 -18.72 -7.97 -16.80
CA ALA A 281 -17.68 -8.69 -17.51
C ALA A 281 -16.30 -8.26 -17.00
N LEU A 282 -15.39 -9.23 -16.91
CA LEU A 282 -13.98 -9.04 -16.65
C LEU A 282 -13.19 -9.72 -17.75
N LEU A 283 -12.47 -8.92 -18.53
CA LEU A 283 -11.60 -9.40 -19.59
C LEU A 283 -10.16 -9.27 -19.12
N TYR A 284 -9.39 -10.35 -19.21
CA TYR A 284 -7.93 -10.31 -19.12
C TYR A 284 -7.38 -10.11 -20.53
N LEU A 285 -6.54 -9.09 -20.69
CA LEU A 285 -5.97 -8.62 -21.95
C LEU A 285 -4.45 -8.81 -21.95
N ASP A 286 -3.86 -9.04 -23.12
CA ASP A 286 -2.40 -9.18 -23.25
C ASP A 286 -1.65 -7.84 -23.12
N ALA A 287 -2.35 -6.72 -23.34
CA ALA A 287 -1.77 -5.39 -23.43
C ALA A 287 -2.73 -4.33 -22.84
N PRO A 288 -2.25 -3.09 -22.57
CA PRO A 288 -3.11 -2.00 -22.15
C PRO A 288 -4.30 -1.80 -23.09
N PHE A 289 -5.50 -1.64 -22.54
CA PHE A 289 -6.71 -1.45 -23.35
C PHE A 289 -6.68 -0.08 -24.05
N PRO A 290 -6.80 -0.01 -25.39
CA PRO A 290 -6.63 1.27 -26.08
C PRO A 290 -7.80 2.23 -25.85
N GLU A 291 -7.49 3.51 -25.61
CA GLU A 291 -8.50 4.54 -25.28
C GLU A 291 -9.57 4.69 -26.37
N LYS A 292 -9.16 4.63 -27.65
CA LYS A 292 -10.11 4.69 -28.79
C LYS A 292 -11.16 3.57 -28.74
N VAL A 293 -10.78 2.39 -28.29
CA VAL A 293 -11.68 1.22 -28.19
C VAL A 293 -12.57 1.35 -26.96
N LEU A 294 -12.03 1.92 -25.88
CA LEU A 294 -12.79 2.23 -24.66
C LEU A 294 -13.90 3.23 -24.93
N ASP A 295 -13.62 4.28 -25.71
CA ASP A 295 -14.63 5.27 -26.12
C ASP A 295 -15.74 4.63 -26.96
N GLN A 296 -15.38 3.70 -27.87
CA GLN A 296 -16.36 2.94 -28.66
C GLN A 296 -17.29 2.11 -27.78
N LEU A 297 -16.75 1.44 -26.75
CA LEU A 297 -17.55 0.66 -25.80
C LEU A 297 -18.45 1.55 -24.95
N ARG A 298 -17.94 2.67 -24.43
CA ARG A 298 -18.70 3.62 -23.60
C ARG A 298 -19.81 4.32 -24.36
N ALA A 299 -19.69 4.45 -25.67
CA ALA A 299 -20.73 5.03 -26.53
C ALA A 299 -21.90 4.06 -26.80
N HIS A 300 -21.74 2.77 -26.51
CA HIS A 300 -22.77 1.77 -26.77
C HIS A 300 -23.83 1.76 -25.66
N GLU A 301 -25.11 1.88 -26.02
CA GLU A 301 -26.23 2.02 -25.07
C GLU A 301 -26.38 0.86 -24.07
N SER A 302 -25.91 -0.33 -24.46
CA SER A 302 -25.97 -1.53 -23.62
C SER A 302 -24.83 -1.64 -22.59
N ILE A 303 -23.88 -0.70 -22.57
CA ILE A 303 -22.76 -0.66 -21.62
C ILE A 303 -22.99 0.48 -20.63
N ASP A 304 -23.27 0.16 -19.37
CA ASP A 304 -23.47 1.17 -18.33
C ASP A 304 -22.15 1.81 -17.90
N SER A 305 -21.08 1.00 -17.87
CA SER A 305 -19.74 1.46 -17.51
C SER A 305 -18.69 0.53 -18.09
N ALA A 306 -17.57 1.10 -18.52
CA ALA A 306 -16.36 0.39 -18.89
C ALA A 306 -15.14 1.09 -18.30
N LYS A 307 -14.31 0.34 -17.57
CA LYS A 307 -13.08 0.83 -16.94
C LYS A 307 -11.91 -0.09 -17.24
N PRO A 308 -10.83 0.40 -17.87
CA PRO A 308 -9.58 -0.33 -17.90
C PRO A 308 -9.02 -0.37 -16.49
N LEU A 309 -8.49 -1.53 -16.10
CA LEU A 309 -7.87 -1.77 -14.81
C LEU A 309 -6.45 -2.25 -15.05
N ARG A 310 -5.55 -1.80 -14.18
CA ARG A 310 -4.17 -2.27 -14.14
C ARG A 310 -3.86 -2.81 -12.77
N PHE A 311 -3.31 -4.01 -12.72
CA PHE A 311 -2.84 -4.62 -11.49
C PHE A 311 -1.34 -4.83 -11.57
N ASP A 312 -0.67 -4.58 -10.46
CA ASP A 312 0.65 -5.17 -10.24
C ASP A 312 0.37 -6.62 -9.86
N VAL A 313 0.49 -7.53 -10.82
CA VAL A 313 0.60 -8.96 -10.61
C VAL A 313 1.92 -9.31 -11.28
N GLY A 314 2.92 -9.73 -10.49
CA GLY A 314 4.30 -9.88 -10.98
C GLY A 314 4.33 -10.63 -12.31
N SER A 315 5.16 -10.17 -13.25
CA SER A 315 5.37 -10.86 -14.52
C SER A 315 5.83 -12.29 -14.25
N GLU A 316 5.17 -13.27 -14.87
CA GLU A 316 5.76 -14.60 -15.05
C GLU A 316 7.13 -14.50 -15.74
#